data_AF-A0A024TJ06-F1
#
_entry.id   AF-A0A024TJ06-F1
#
_cell.length_a   1.000
_cell.length_b   1.000
_cell.length_c   1.000
_cell.angle_alpha   90.00
_cell.angle_beta   90.00
_cell.angle_gamma   90.00
#
_symmetry.space_group_name_H-M   'P 1'
#
loop_
_entity.id
_entity.type
_entity.pdbx_description
1 polymer ?
#
loop_
_entity_poly.entity_id
_entity_poly.type
_entity_poly.pdbx_seq_one_letter_code
_entity_poly.pdbx_strand_id
1 'polypeptide(L)'
;MVRHRAWEELCVAESENLAMRETISNLQTELAQLRVWKAQALEFMTAWGPKRLKLQKEKDEACKLKKKLLDMEQQVLERVALSEMLAELKVQDAQMVDKLAKTQREKDQWKAKVATECASHLQTRRQLHFMEDMFEKLVDQLLVLRQRYDTTQTYTARHQAPTEPIKPNDGESPTAFHERTLLSGMYCLGDACVKWIDQRLGSDAAELATRGHLETNWTSEKSRLEHELARLTQQVHDAEATRVKQEHDLRRLQGEGARYEQVVMTARQDVIKCTQHTMEGKAIMKRLVRDVRQYLHATQMEVKKKFGYVPDSIAHHVVWECISTSMKELDQFLLEGVH
;
A
#
# COMPACT_ATOMS: atom_id res chain seq x y z
N MET A 1 -79.95 11.26 -101.00
CA MET A 1 -79.44 10.35 -99.94
C MET A 1 -77.97 10.58 -99.57
N VAL A 2 -77.05 10.81 -100.52
CA VAL A 2 -75.62 11.06 -100.22
C VAL A 2 -75.35 12.30 -99.34
N ARG A 3 -76.12 13.38 -99.50
CA ARG A 3 -75.98 14.59 -98.67
C ARG A 3 -76.40 14.40 -97.21
N HIS A 4 -77.33 13.49 -96.91
CA HIS A 4 -77.83 13.30 -95.53
C HIS A 4 -76.79 12.59 -94.65
N ARG A 5 -76.12 11.55 -95.19
CA ARG A 5 -75.04 10.85 -94.47
C ARG A 5 -73.84 11.74 -94.17
N ALA A 6 -73.45 12.59 -95.12
CA ALA A 6 -72.36 13.55 -94.90
C ALA A 6 -72.70 14.58 -93.79
N TRP A 7 -73.98 14.95 -93.65
CA TRP A 7 -74.45 15.81 -92.57
C TRP A 7 -74.49 15.08 -91.21
N GLU A 8 -74.93 13.82 -91.17
CA GLU A 8 -74.89 12.99 -89.96
C GLU A 8 -73.46 12.77 -89.46
N GLU A 9 -72.53 12.45 -90.35
CA GLU A 9 -71.10 12.28 -90.03
C GLU A 9 -70.49 13.59 -89.48
N LEU A 10 -70.87 14.74 -90.04
CA LEU A 10 -70.43 16.05 -89.57
C LEU A 10 -71.00 16.38 -88.18
N CYS A 11 -72.28 16.10 -87.93
CA CYS A 11 -72.89 16.30 -86.61
C CYS A 11 -72.28 15.37 -85.54
N VAL A 12 -71.98 14.11 -85.88
CA VAL A 12 -71.28 13.18 -84.98
C VAL A 12 -69.88 13.71 -84.67
N ALA A 13 -69.11 14.09 -85.69
CA ALA A 13 -67.77 14.65 -85.50
C ALA A 13 -67.77 15.95 -84.66
N GLU A 14 -68.80 16.80 -84.80
CA GLU A 14 -68.96 18.01 -83.98
C GLU A 14 -69.26 17.68 -82.51
N SER A 15 -70.12 16.69 -82.26
CA SER A 15 -70.42 16.23 -80.89
C SER A 15 -69.20 15.60 -80.22
N GLU A 16 -68.41 14.82 -80.95
CA GLU A 16 -67.14 14.27 -80.48
C GLU A 16 -66.11 15.37 -80.23
N ASN A 17 -66.06 16.40 -81.08
CA ASN A 17 -65.18 17.55 -80.88
C ASN A 17 -65.53 18.31 -79.59
N LEU A 18 -66.82 18.52 -79.32
CA LEU A 18 -67.29 19.16 -78.08
C LEU A 18 -66.95 18.32 -76.85
N ALA A 19 -67.15 17.00 -76.90
CA ALA A 19 -66.76 16.09 -75.82
C ALA A 19 -65.23 16.08 -75.59
N MET A 20 -64.43 16.13 -76.66
CA MET A 20 -62.97 16.25 -76.55
C MET A 20 -62.56 17.59 -75.93
N ARG A 21 -63.24 18.70 -76.25
CA ARG A 21 -62.96 19.99 -75.62
C ARG A 21 -63.30 19.99 -74.13
N GLU A 22 -64.40 19.36 -73.75
CA GLU A 22 -64.81 19.22 -72.35
C GLU A 22 -63.79 18.37 -71.56
N THR A 23 -63.37 17.23 -72.10
CA THR A 23 -62.33 16.40 -71.47
C THR A 23 -60.99 17.13 -71.37
N ILE A 24 -60.57 17.86 -72.40
CA ILE A 24 -59.37 18.72 -72.34
C ILE A 24 -59.52 19.79 -71.25
N SER A 25 -60.69 20.41 -71.12
CA SER A 25 -60.94 21.42 -70.09
C SER A 25 -60.88 20.81 -68.68
N ASN A 26 -61.46 19.63 -68.48
CA ASN A 26 -61.42 18.92 -67.19
C ASN A 26 -59.97 18.56 -66.82
N LEU A 27 -59.22 17.98 -67.76
CA LEU A 27 -57.80 17.65 -67.56
C LEU A 27 -56.96 18.91 -67.26
N GLN A 28 -57.27 20.05 -67.87
CA GLN A 28 -56.60 21.32 -67.54
C GLN A 28 -56.88 21.77 -66.11
N THR A 29 -58.11 21.61 -65.60
CA THR A 29 -58.44 21.93 -64.21
C THR A 29 -57.77 21.00 -63.21
N GLU A 30 -57.75 19.69 -63.49
CA GLU A 30 -57.04 18.71 -62.67
C GLU A 30 -55.54 18.99 -62.65
N LEU A 31 -54.96 19.30 -63.81
CA LEU A 31 -53.54 19.64 -63.91
C LEU A 31 -53.22 20.92 -63.13
N ALA A 32 -54.11 21.91 -63.12
CA ALA A 32 -53.97 23.10 -62.29
C ALA A 32 -54.02 22.78 -60.79
N GLN A 33 -54.95 21.93 -60.36
CA GLN A 33 -55.03 21.47 -58.96
C GLN A 33 -53.77 20.70 -58.54
N LEU A 34 -53.28 19.78 -59.38
CA LEU A 34 -52.04 19.05 -59.13
C LEU A 34 -50.82 19.96 -59.02
N ARG A 35 -50.76 21.04 -59.82
CA ARG A 35 -49.70 22.06 -59.70
C ARG A 35 -49.75 22.79 -58.35
N VAL A 36 -50.95 23.13 -57.87
CA VAL A 36 -51.14 23.76 -56.55
C VAL A 36 -50.71 22.81 -55.43
N TRP A 37 -51.14 21.56 -55.46
CA TRP A 37 -50.73 20.56 -54.46
C TRP A 37 -49.22 20.31 -54.47
N LYS A 38 -48.61 20.25 -55.66
CA LYS A 38 -47.15 20.15 -55.79
C LYS A 38 -46.45 21.35 -55.16
N ALA A 39 -46.95 22.58 -55.38
CA ALA A 39 -46.38 23.78 -54.78
C ALA A 39 -46.47 23.76 -53.25
N GLN A 40 -47.65 23.41 -52.70
CA GLN A 40 -47.84 23.27 -51.25
C GLN A 40 -46.93 22.20 -50.65
N ALA A 41 -46.81 21.03 -51.30
CA ALA A 41 -45.91 19.97 -50.85
C ALA A 41 -44.44 20.43 -50.85
N LEU A 42 -44.01 21.17 -51.87
CA LEU A 42 -42.66 21.76 -51.93
C LEU A 42 -42.43 22.79 -50.81
N GLU A 43 -43.41 23.66 -50.52
CA GLU A 43 -43.33 24.60 -49.40
C GLU A 43 -43.18 23.87 -48.06
N PHE A 44 -43.98 22.82 -47.82
CA PHE A 44 -43.82 22.01 -46.61
C PHE A 44 -42.47 21.32 -46.55
N MET A 45 -42.02 20.69 -47.64
CA MET A 45 -40.72 20.00 -47.67
C MET A 45 -39.54 20.97 -47.43
N THR A 46 -39.59 22.16 -48.03
CA THR A 46 -38.57 23.20 -47.87
C THR A 46 -38.60 23.83 -46.48
N ALA A 47 -39.76 23.98 -45.86
CA ALA A 47 -39.88 24.45 -44.48
C ALA A 47 -39.41 23.42 -43.44
N TRP A 48 -39.65 22.13 -43.68
CA TRP A 48 -39.30 21.05 -42.75
C TRP A 48 -37.83 20.61 -42.84
N GLY A 49 -37.19 20.75 -44.00
CA GLY A 49 -35.78 20.38 -44.18
C GLY A 49 -34.83 21.03 -43.15
N PRO A 50 -34.83 22.38 -43.01
CA PRO A 50 -34.01 23.08 -42.04
C PRO A 50 -34.38 22.74 -40.58
N LYS A 51 -35.67 22.58 -40.26
CA LYS A 51 -36.13 22.21 -38.90
C LYS A 51 -35.60 20.83 -38.50
N ARG A 52 -35.68 19.85 -39.40
CA ARG A 52 -35.14 18.50 -39.18
C ARG A 52 -33.62 18.55 -38.97
N LEU A 53 -32.91 19.33 -39.78
CA LEU A 53 -31.47 19.51 -39.62
C LEU A 53 -31.12 20.14 -38.25
N LYS A 54 -31.87 21.15 -37.82
CA LYS A 54 -31.68 21.81 -36.52
C LYS A 54 -31.93 20.82 -35.37
N LEU A 55 -33.04 20.09 -35.39
CA LEU A 55 -33.35 19.06 -34.39
C LEU A 55 -32.29 17.96 -34.34
N GLN A 56 -31.75 17.55 -35.49
CA GLN A 56 -30.67 16.56 -35.54
C GLN A 56 -29.39 17.10 -34.88
N LYS A 57 -29.01 18.35 -35.15
CA LYS A 57 -27.86 18.99 -34.50
C LYS A 57 -28.05 19.09 -32.98
N GLU A 58 -29.22 19.52 -32.52
CA GLU A 58 -29.55 19.61 -31.10
C GLU A 58 -29.53 18.24 -30.42
N LYS A 59 -30.04 17.20 -31.09
CA LYS A 59 -29.94 15.81 -30.62
C LYS A 59 -28.49 15.36 -30.48
N ASP A 60 -27.66 15.63 -31.48
CA ASP A 60 -26.24 15.25 -31.45
C ASP A 60 -25.48 16.01 -30.34
N GLU A 61 -25.80 17.29 -30.12
CA GLU A 61 -25.27 18.10 -29.02
C GLU A 61 -25.72 17.57 -27.65
N ALA A 62 -27.00 17.21 -27.50
CA ALA A 62 -27.52 16.59 -26.29
C ALA A 62 -26.85 15.24 -26.00
N CYS A 63 -26.60 14.42 -27.02
CA CYS A 63 -25.86 13.16 -26.86
C CYS A 63 -24.41 13.39 -26.41
N LYS A 64 -23.74 14.41 -26.95
CA LYS A 64 -22.39 14.81 -26.51
C LYS A 64 -22.39 15.30 -25.07
N LEU A 65 -23.37 16.13 -24.67
CA LEU A 65 -23.51 16.61 -23.30
C LEU A 65 -23.79 15.47 -22.32
N LYS A 66 -24.68 14.53 -22.68
CA LYS A 66 -24.95 13.33 -21.88
C LYS A 66 -23.69 12.51 -21.65
N LYS A 67 -22.88 12.29 -22.69
CA LYS A 67 -21.60 11.58 -22.55
C LYS A 67 -20.66 12.32 -21.58
N LYS A 68 -20.51 13.63 -21.72
CA LYS A 68 -19.69 14.44 -20.81
C LYS A 68 -20.17 14.38 -19.36
N LEU A 69 -21.49 14.37 -19.13
CA LEU A 69 -22.07 14.24 -17.79
C LEU A 69 -21.72 12.89 -17.16
N LEU A 70 -21.85 11.78 -17.92
CA LEU A 70 -21.45 10.46 -17.44
C LEU A 70 -19.94 10.39 -17.12
N ASP A 71 -19.10 10.98 -17.97
CA ASP A 71 -17.66 11.06 -17.72
C ASP A 71 -17.35 11.87 -16.45
N MET A 72 -18.07 12.98 -16.21
CA MET A 72 -17.95 13.78 -14.99
C MET A 72 -18.45 13.05 -13.74
N GLU A 73 -19.57 12.33 -13.83
CA GLU A 73 -20.09 11.50 -12.74
C GLU A 73 -19.06 10.44 -12.33
N GLN A 74 -18.43 9.77 -13.31
CA GLN A 74 -17.36 8.81 -13.05
C GLN A 74 -16.16 9.45 -12.34
N GLN A 75 -15.71 10.63 -12.79
CA GLN A 75 -14.63 11.36 -12.13
C GLN A 75 -14.98 11.78 -10.69
N VAL A 76 -16.25 12.12 -10.42
CA VAL A 76 -16.71 12.45 -9.07
C VAL A 76 -16.69 11.21 -8.18
N LEU A 77 -17.14 10.05 -8.67
CA LEU A 77 -17.08 8.79 -7.93
C LEU A 77 -15.64 8.39 -7.60
N GLU A 78 -14.72 8.51 -8.56
CA GLU A 78 -13.29 8.28 -8.35
C GLU A 78 -12.70 9.22 -7.29
N ARG A 79 -13.08 10.50 -7.32
CA ARG A 79 -12.66 11.49 -6.32
C ARG A 79 -13.18 11.14 -4.92
N VAL A 80 -14.42 10.66 -4.79
CA VAL A 80 -14.98 10.23 -3.51
C VAL A 80 -14.18 9.05 -2.96
N ALA A 81 -13.92 8.02 -3.77
CA ALA A 81 -13.10 6.88 -3.37
C ALA A 81 -11.68 7.29 -2.94
N LEU A 82 -11.04 8.21 -3.68
CA LEU A 82 -9.74 8.78 -3.31
C LEU A 82 -9.80 9.55 -1.98
N SER A 83 -10.89 10.27 -1.72
CA SER A 83 -11.09 11.00 -0.46
C SER A 83 -11.27 10.07 0.73
N GLU A 84 -11.96 8.94 0.55
CA GLU A 84 -12.12 7.90 1.58
C GLU A 84 -10.78 7.26 1.92
N MET A 85 -9.99 6.84 0.92
CA MET A 85 -8.64 6.31 1.14
C MET A 85 -7.72 7.32 1.83
N LEU A 86 -7.83 8.61 1.48
CA LEU A 86 -7.05 9.66 2.15
C LEU A 86 -7.45 9.82 3.62
N ALA A 87 -8.73 9.65 3.96
CA ALA A 87 -9.18 9.67 5.35
C ALA A 87 -8.63 8.47 6.15
N GLU A 88 -8.64 7.27 5.56
CA GLU A 88 -8.04 6.07 6.16
C GLU A 88 -6.54 6.24 6.40
N LEU A 89 -5.80 6.77 5.42
CA LEU A 89 -4.37 7.05 5.56
C LEU A 89 -4.08 8.07 6.67
N LYS A 90 -4.92 9.10 6.84
CA LYS A 90 -4.78 10.05 7.96
C LYS A 90 -4.98 9.39 9.32
N VAL A 91 -5.91 8.44 9.42
CA VAL A 91 -6.12 7.67 10.66
C VAL A 91 -4.91 6.78 10.94
N GLN A 92 -4.36 6.11 9.92
CA GLN A 92 -3.14 5.31 10.06
C GLN A 92 -1.94 6.17 10.47
N ASP A 93 -1.76 7.34 9.87
CA ASP A 93 -0.68 8.28 10.22
C ASP A 93 -0.78 8.73 11.69
N ALA A 94 -1.97 9.11 12.15
CA ALA A 94 -2.21 9.45 13.55
C ALA A 94 -1.85 8.30 14.51
N GLN A 95 -2.25 7.06 14.17
CA GLN A 95 -1.90 5.88 14.97
C GLN A 95 -0.39 5.62 14.99
N MET A 96 0.32 5.84 13.89
CA MET A 96 1.77 5.67 13.81
C MET A 96 2.50 6.75 14.61
N VAL A 97 2.03 8.00 14.56
CA VAL A 97 2.54 9.10 15.39
C VAL A 97 2.37 8.80 16.88
N ASP A 98 1.21 8.28 17.29
CA ASP A 98 0.97 7.89 18.69
C ASP A 98 1.90 6.74 19.15
N LYS A 99 2.09 5.73 18.30
CA LYS A 99 3.05 4.63 18.56
C LYS A 99 4.48 5.16 18.66
N LEU A 100 4.88 6.10 17.80
CA LEU A 100 6.19 6.73 17.83
C LEU A 100 6.37 7.55 19.13
N ALA A 101 5.35 8.31 19.54
CA ALA A 101 5.39 9.04 20.80
C ALA A 101 5.48 8.09 22.01
N LYS A 102 4.76 6.97 22.00
CA LYS A 102 4.84 5.95 23.07
C LYS A 102 6.22 5.31 23.16
N THR A 103 6.76 4.85 22.03
CA THR A 103 8.10 4.23 21.98
C THR A 103 9.21 5.22 22.35
N GLN A 104 9.06 6.49 21.99
CA GLN A 104 9.99 7.54 22.42
C GLN A 104 9.94 7.77 23.94
N ARG A 105 8.75 7.82 24.55
CA ARG A 105 8.63 7.89 26.03
C ARG A 105 9.25 6.68 26.71
N GLU A 106 9.01 5.47 26.20
CA GLU A 106 9.60 4.24 26.74
C GLU A 106 11.13 4.27 26.64
N LYS A 107 11.67 4.71 25.50
CA LYS A 107 13.12 4.89 25.31
C LYS A 107 13.72 5.87 26.33
N ASP A 108 13.06 7.00 26.58
CA ASP A 108 13.56 7.98 27.54
C ASP A 108 13.45 7.47 28.98
N GLN A 109 12.41 6.69 29.31
CA GLN A 109 12.32 5.97 30.58
C GLN A 109 13.45 4.95 30.75
N TRP A 110 13.76 4.16 29.72
CA TRP A 110 14.87 3.20 29.76
C TRP A 110 16.22 3.89 29.92
N LYS A 111 16.46 5.01 29.23
CA LYS A 111 17.67 5.82 29.43
C LYS A 111 17.81 6.30 30.88
N ALA A 112 16.71 6.77 31.49
CA ALA A 112 16.73 7.19 32.88
C ALA A 112 17.06 6.03 33.83
N LYS A 113 16.44 4.85 33.63
CA LYS A 113 16.74 3.64 34.41
C LYS A 113 18.20 3.19 34.27
N VAL A 114 18.73 3.20 33.05
CA VAL A 114 20.15 2.86 32.81
C VAL A 114 21.07 3.85 33.53
N ALA A 115 20.76 5.15 33.50
CA ALA A 115 21.54 6.16 34.20
C ALA A 115 21.54 5.94 35.73
N THR A 116 20.38 5.58 36.32
CA THR A 116 20.28 5.30 37.77
C THR A 116 21.06 4.04 38.15
N GLU A 117 20.97 2.98 37.35
CA GLU A 117 21.73 1.74 37.59
C GLU A 117 23.25 1.99 37.45
N CYS A 118 23.68 2.73 36.42
CA CYS A 118 25.09 3.13 36.28
C CYS A 118 25.59 3.93 37.49
N ALA A 119 24.78 4.84 38.04
CA ALA A 119 25.15 5.60 39.24
C ALA A 119 25.28 4.70 40.47
N SER A 120 24.34 3.76 40.65
CA SER A 120 24.38 2.74 41.70
C SER A 120 25.67 1.89 41.61
N HIS A 121 25.97 1.34 40.42
CA HIS A 121 27.19 0.58 40.18
C HIS A 121 28.46 1.39 40.44
N LEU A 122 28.49 2.67 40.05
CA LEU A 122 29.62 3.55 40.33
C LEU A 122 29.82 3.75 41.84
N GLN A 123 28.73 3.89 42.60
CA GLN A 123 28.77 4.01 44.05
C GLN A 123 29.27 2.71 44.71
N THR A 124 28.75 1.55 44.31
CA THR A 124 29.22 0.25 44.83
C THR A 124 30.70 0.05 44.51
N ARG A 125 31.16 0.41 43.31
CA ARG A 125 32.57 0.32 42.93
C ARG A 125 33.45 1.23 43.79
N ARG A 126 33.00 2.44 44.14
CA ARG A 126 33.72 3.33 45.07
C ARG A 126 33.80 2.73 46.48
N GLN A 127 32.73 2.10 46.97
CA GLN A 127 32.74 1.42 48.27
C GLN A 127 33.71 0.25 48.32
N LEU A 128 33.73 -0.58 47.26
CA LEU A 128 34.68 -1.69 47.15
C LEU A 128 36.13 -1.21 47.12
N HIS A 129 36.42 -0.13 46.38
CA HIS A 129 37.76 0.43 46.32
C HIS A 129 38.19 1.01 47.69
N PHE A 130 37.29 1.68 48.40
CA PHE A 130 37.56 2.11 49.77
C PHE A 130 37.85 0.93 50.72
N MET A 131 37.13 -0.18 50.59
CA MET A 131 37.40 -1.39 51.36
C MET A 131 38.76 -2.01 51.00
N GLU A 132 39.11 -2.05 49.72
CA GLU A 132 40.41 -2.49 49.22
C GLU A 132 41.56 -1.70 49.86
N ASP A 133 41.48 -0.35 49.84
CA ASP A 133 42.47 0.53 50.47
C ASP A 133 42.58 0.29 52.00
N MET A 134 41.46 0.00 52.66
CA MET A 134 41.44 -0.30 54.09
C MET A 134 42.08 -1.65 54.41
N PHE A 135 41.81 -2.67 53.59
CA PHE A 135 42.46 -3.98 53.73
C PHE A 135 43.95 -3.89 53.43
N GLU A 136 44.37 -3.13 52.42
CA GLU A 136 45.79 -2.91 52.12
C GLU A 136 46.53 -2.32 53.33
N LYS A 137 45.97 -1.27 53.95
CA LYS A 137 46.52 -0.68 55.19
C LYS A 137 46.59 -1.67 56.35
N LEU A 138 45.56 -2.51 56.53
CA LEU A 138 45.55 -3.53 57.59
C LEU A 138 46.61 -4.60 57.32
N VAL A 139 46.76 -5.03 56.07
CA VAL A 139 47.81 -5.98 55.66
C VAL A 139 49.19 -5.37 55.91
N ASP A 140 49.42 -4.11 55.55
CA ASP A 140 50.68 -3.41 55.83
C ASP A 140 50.97 -3.33 57.34
N GLN A 141 49.96 -3.00 58.15
CA GLN A 141 50.09 -2.99 59.61
C GLN A 141 50.43 -4.38 60.16
N LEU A 142 49.79 -5.43 59.65
CA LEU A 142 50.08 -6.82 60.02
C LEU A 142 51.48 -7.25 59.56
N LEU A 143 51.94 -6.82 58.40
CA LEU A 143 53.30 -7.06 57.91
C LEU A 143 54.34 -6.35 58.79
N VAL A 144 54.09 -5.11 59.22
CA VAL A 144 54.96 -4.40 60.18
C VAL A 144 54.96 -5.10 61.54
N LEU A 145 53.81 -5.54 62.05
CA LEU A 145 53.72 -6.32 63.29
C LEU A 145 54.47 -7.65 63.18
N ARG A 146 54.34 -8.34 62.05
CA ARG A 146 55.09 -9.55 61.75
C ARG A 146 56.59 -9.29 61.68
N GLN A 147 57.03 -8.24 61.00
CA GLN A 147 58.44 -7.85 60.96
C GLN A 147 58.99 -7.50 62.35
N ARG A 148 58.19 -6.85 63.21
CA ARG A 148 58.52 -6.62 64.63
C ARG A 148 58.63 -7.90 65.42
N TYR A 149 57.74 -8.87 65.16
CA TYR A 149 57.77 -10.19 65.79
C TYR A 149 58.99 -11.01 65.33
N ASP A 150 59.30 -11.00 64.03
CA ASP A 150 60.46 -11.67 63.46
C ASP A 150 61.79 -11.00 63.91
N THR A 151 61.81 -9.68 64.15
CA THR A 151 62.98 -8.97 64.73
C THR A 151 63.10 -9.14 66.25
N THR A 152 62.05 -9.58 66.96
CA THR A 152 62.13 -9.92 68.39
C THR A 152 62.47 -11.41 68.63
N GLN A 153 62.65 -12.21 67.58
CA GLN A 153 63.18 -13.58 67.68
C GLN A 153 64.71 -13.66 67.89
N THR A 154 65.35 -12.61 68.37
CA THR A 154 66.68 -12.69 69.00
C THR A 154 66.75 -11.92 70.31
N TYR A 155 65.76 -12.07 71.20
CA TYR A 155 66.03 -12.17 72.64
C TYR A 155 64.76 -12.49 73.43
N THR A 156 64.87 -13.55 74.22
CA THR A 156 64.15 -13.81 75.48
C THR A 156 62.64 -14.02 75.45
N ALA A 157 62.29 -15.25 75.82
CA ALA A 157 61.20 -15.59 76.72
C ALA A 157 60.71 -14.42 77.60
N ARG A 158 59.48 -13.97 77.36
CA ARG A 158 58.55 -13.46 78.38
C ARG A 158 57.19 -13.24 77.74
N HIS A 159 56.33 -14.25 77.81
CA HIS A 159 54.90 -14.00 77.83
C HIS A 159 54.58 -13.33 79.18
N GLN A 160 54.42 -12.01 79.18
CA GLN A 160 53.70 -11.31 80.22
C GLN A 160 52.20 -11.44 79.90
N ALA A 161 51.56 -12.37 80.58
CA ALA A 161 50.13 -12.25 80.84
C ALA A 161 49.93 -11.08 81.83
N PRO A 162 48.96 -10.18 81.62
CA PRO A 162 48.57 -9.23 82.66
C PRO A 162 47.78 -10.01 83.70
N THR A 163 48.44 -10.40 84.78
CA THR A 163 47.78 -10.85 85.99
C THR A 163 48.67 -10.40 87.14
N GLU A 164 48.09 -9.69 88.09
CA GLU A 164 48.81 -9.20 89.27
C GLU A 164 49.65 -10.33 89.88
N PRO A 165 50.89 -10.05 90.33
CA PRO A 165 51.75 -11.08 90.89
C PRO A 165 51.06 -11.69 92.10
N ILE A 166 50.66 -12.96 91.97
CA ILE A 166 50.07 -13.75 93.05
C ILE A 166 51.13 -13.78 94.15
N LYS A 167 50.89 -13.07 95.26
CA LYS A 167 51.79 -13.06 96.41
C LYS A 167 51.60 -14.36 97.22
N PRO A 168 52.68 -14.93 97.78
CA PRO A 168 52.56 -16.07 98.70
C PRO A 168 51.74 -15.66 99.91
N ASN A 169 50.79 -16.49 100.33
CA ASN A 169 50.05 -16.26 101.56
C ASN A 169 50.96 -16.54 102.77
N ASP A 170 50.79 -15.81 103.86
CA ASP A 170 51.60 -16.00 105.07
C ASP A 170 51.42 -17.43 105.62
N GLY A 171 52.51 -18.21 105.63
CA GLY A 171 52.52 -19.63 106.04
C GLY A 171 52.30 -20.66 104.93
N GLU A 172 52.21 -20.24 103.66
CA GLU A 172 52.02 -21.13 102.51
C GLU A 172 53.33 -21.87 102.15
N SER A 173 53.29 -23.20 102.07
CA SER A 173 54.48 -23.97 101.67
C SER A 173 54.85 -23.68 100.20
N PRO A 174 56.15 -23.72 99.82
CA PRO A 174 56.60 -23.43 98.46
C PRO A 174 55.89 -24.25 97.38
N THR A 175 55.51 -25.49 97.71
CA THR A 175 54.76 -26.40 96.85
C THR A 175 53.31 -25.93 96.61
N ALA A 176 52.61 -25.49 97.66
CA ALA A 176 51.23 -24.99 97.54
C ALA A 176 51.14 -23.70 96.71
N PHE A 177 52.14 -22.82 96.84
CA PHE A 177 52.25 -21.62 96.01
C PHE A 177 52.49 -21.94 94.52
N HIS A 178 53.33 -22.94 94.24
CA HIS A 178 53.61 -23.40 92.87
C HIS A 178 52.36 -24.00 92.22
N GLU A 179 51.59 -24.81 92.95
CA GLU A 179 50.34 -25.39 92.49
C GLU A 179 49.28 -24.32 92.18
N ARG A 180 49.12 -23.29 93.03
CA ARG A 180 48.19 -22.19 92.78
C ARG A 180 48.57 -21.37 91.54
N THR A 181 49.87 -21.13 91.35
CA THR A 181 50.38 -20.43 90.16
C THR A 181 50.15 -21.25 88.89
N LEU A 182 50.36 -22.58 88.96
CA LEU A 182 50.08 -23.50 87.87
C LEU A 182 48.58 -23.52 87.52
N LEU A 183 47.70 -23.63 88.53
CA LEU A 183 46.25 -23.63 88.36
C LEU A 183 45.74 -22.32 87.74
N SER A 184 46.27 -21.17 88.17
CA SER A 184 45.95 -19.87 87.57
C SER A 184 46.44 -19.78 86.12
N GLY A 185 47.63 -20.29 85.82
CA GLY A 185 48.14 -20.38 84.45
C GLY A 185 47.29 -21.29 83.56
N MET A 186 46.84 -22.44 84.08
CA MET A 186 45.92 -23.35 83.39
C MET A 186 44.56 -22.71 83.15
N TYR A 187 44.04 -21.93 84.11
CA TYR A 187 42.79 -21.20 83.94
C TYR A 187 42.89 -20.11 82.87
N CYS A 188 43.98 -19.33 82.85
CA CYS A 188 44.21 -18.32 81.82
C CYS A 188 44.38 -18.95 80.42
N LEU A 189 45.04 -20.10 80.33
CA LEU A 189 45.14 -20.87 79.10
C LEU A 189 43.75 -21.36 78.64
N GLY A 190 42.95 -21.87 79.58
CA GLY A 190 41.56 -22.29 79.32
C GLY A 190 40.68 -21.15 78.82
N ASP A 191 40.72 -19.98 79.46
CA ASP A 191 39.97 -18.78 79.05
C ASP A 191 40.41 -18.28 77.66
N ALA A 192 41.72 -18.30 77.38
CA ALA A 192 42.23 -17.97 76.05
C ALA A 192 41.76 -18.95 74.97
N CYS A 193 41.75 -20.25 75.26
CA CYS A 193 41.23 -21.28 74.36
C CYS A 193 39.72 -21.11 74.10
N VAL A 194 38.93 -20.82 75.15
CA VAL A 194 37.48 -20.59 75.01
C VAL A 194 37.20 -19.35 74.16
N LYS A 195 37.89 -18.23 74.41
CA LYS A 195 37.74 -17.00 73.61
C LYS A 195 38.15 -17.19 72.15
N TRP A 196 39.19 -17.98 71.89
CA TRP A 196 39.61 -18.31 70.53
C TRP A 196 38.57 -19.18 69.81
N ILE A 197 38.01 -20.19 70.48
CA ILE A 197 36.94 -21.03 69.93
C ILE A 197 35.68 -20.18 69.65
N ASP A 198 35.29 -19.30 70.57
CA ASP A 198 34.10 -18.43 70.41
C ASP A 198 34.26 -17.44 69.25
N GLN A 199 35.43 -16.81 69.12
CA GLN A 199 35.74 -15.97 67.95
C GLN A 199 35.74 -16.76 66.64
N ARG A 200 36.26 -17.98 66.65
CA ARG A 200 36.30 -18.83 65.45
C ARG A 200 34.90 -19.25 65.02
N LEU A 201 34.05 -19.67 65.97
CA LEU A 201 32.66 -20.01 65.71
C LEU A 201 31.86 -18.81 65.20
N GLY A 202 32.10 -17.61 65.74
CA GLY A 202 31.49 -16.37 65.23
C GLY A 202 31.92 -16.02 63.81
N SER A 203 33.20 -16.20 63.48
CA SER A 203 33.73 -15.99 62.12
C SER A 203 33.16 -16.98 61.11
N ASP A 204 33.14 -18.28 61.44
CA ASP A 204 32.61 -19.31 60.55
C ASP A 204 31.09 -19.14 60.34
N ALA A 205 30.35 -18.70 61.36
CA ALA A 205 28.92 -18.39 61.24
C ALA A 205 28.65 -17.17 60.32
N ALA A 206 29.48 -16.13 60.40
CA ALA A 206 29.38 -14.97 59.52
C ALA A 206 29.72 -15.33 58.05
N GLU A 207 30.72 -16.19 57.84
CA GLU A 207 31.09 -16.70 56.52
C GLU A 207 29.99 -17.59 55.92
N LEU A 208 29.36 -18.44 56.72
CA LEU A 208 28.20 -19.23 56.29
C LEU A 208 26.98 -18.34 55.95
N ALA A 209 26.71 -17.29 56.73
CA ALA A 209 25.63 -16.36 56.45
C ALA A 209 25.84 -15.58 55.15
N THR A 210 27.06 -15.08 54.92
CA THR A 210 27.41 -14.38 53.67
C THR A 210 27.33 -15.30 52.45
N ARG A 211 27.78 -16.55 52.57
CA ARG A 211 27.67 -17.54 51.51
C ARG A 211 26.21 -17.90 51.19
N GLY A 212 25.37 -18.04 52.22
CA GLY A 212 23.92 -18.24 52.06
C GLY A 212 23.25 -17.06 51.34
N HIS A 213 23.61 -15.83 51.68
CA HIS A 213 23.11 -14.64 50.97
C HIS A 213 23.52 -14.64 49.49
N LEU A 214 24.77 -14.97 49.16
CA LEU A 214 25.23 -15.05 47.78
C LEU A 214 24.48 -16.13 46.98
N GLU A 215 24.23 -17.31 47.55
CA GLU A 215 23.45 -18.37 46.90
C GLU A 215 21.99 -17.96 46.67
N THR A 216 21.35 -17.28 47.63
CA THR A 216 19.98 -16.75 47.44
C THR A 216 19.90 -15.69 46.35
N ASN A 217 20.88 -14.77 46.31
CA ASN A 217 20.95 -13.77 45.25
C ASN A 217 21.17 -14.44 43.89
N TRP A 218 22.09 -15.39 43.79
CA TRP A 218 22.36 -16.12 42.55
C TRP A 218 21.14 -16.90 42.04
N THR A 219 20.43 -17.61 42.91
CA THR A 219 19.22 -18.36 42.52
C THR A 219 18.08 -17.43 42.09
N SER A 220 17.93 -16.27 42.75
CA SER A 220 16.95 -15.25 42.34
C SER A 220 17.28 -14.66 40.97
N GLU A 221 18.55 -14.37 40.71
CA GLU A 221 19.02 -13.78 39.47
C GLU A 221 18.92 -14.78 38.31
N LYS A 222 19.29 -16.04 38.56
CA LYS A 222 19.09 -17.15 37.61
C LYS A 222 17.62 -17.28 37.24
N SER A 223 16.73 -17.29 38.24
CA SER A 223 15.28 -17.38 38.00
C SER A 223 14.77 -16.20 37.19
N ARG A 224 15.24 -14.98 37.48
CA ARG A 224 14.90 -13.78 36.71
C ARG A 224 15.31 -13.91 35.24
N LEU A 225 16.55 -14.33 34.99
CA LEU A 225 17.08 -14.51 33.64
C LEU A 225 16.34 -15.61 32.86
N GLU A 226 15.96 -16.71 33.51
CA GLU A 226 15.15 -17.77 32.89
C GLU A 226 13.78 -17.25 32.44
N HIS A 227 13.12 -16.41 33.25
CA HIS A 227 11.84 -15.79 32.89
C HIS A 227 12.00 -14.77 31.75
N GLU A 228 13.06 -13.97 31.75
CA GLU A 228 13.34 -13.04 30.65
C GLU A 228 13.64 -13.77 29.34
N LEU A 229 14.40 -14.87 29.39
CA LEU A 229 14.72 -15.69 28.23
C LEU A 229 13.47 -16.36 27.66
N ALA A 230 12.58 -16.89 28.51
CA ALA A 230 11.30 -17.45 28.08
C ALA A 230 10.42 -16.37 27.39
N ARG A 231 10.36 -15.16 27.97
CA ARG A 231 9.61 -14.04 27.38
C ARG A 231 10.17 -13.61 26.04
N LEU A 232 11.49 -13.48 25.91
CA LEU A 232 12.14 -13.10 24.65
C LEU A 232 11.94 -14.18 23.59
N THR A 233 12.02 -15.45 23.97
CA THR A 233 11.77 -16.58 23.06
C THR A 233 10.34 -16.53 22.51
N GLN A 234 9.35 -16.25 23.36
CA GLN A 234 7.96 -16.07 22.91
C GLN A 234 7.82 -14.89 21.95
N GLN A 235 8.45 -13.74 22.24
CA GLN A 235 8.41 -12.57 21.37
C GLN A 235 9.03 -12.84 19.99
N VAL A 236 10.13 -13.61 19.94
CA VAL A 236 10.74 -14.04 18.68
C VAL A 236 9.78 -14.93 17.90
N HIS A 237 9.12 -15.87 18.58
CA HIS A 237 8.16 -16.77 17.93
C HIS A 237 6.94 -16.02 17.34
N ASP A 238 6.42 -15.05 18.09
CA ASP A 238 5.31 -14.20 17.62
C ASP A 238 5.76 -13.31 16.44
N ALA A 239 6.99 -12.78 16.48
CA ALA A 239 7.57 -12.01 15.38
C ALA A 239 7.79 -12.87 14.12
N GLU A 240 8.23 -14.12 14.27
CA GLU A 240 8.35 -15.08 13.16
C GLU A 240 6.99 -15.41 12.55
N ALA A 241 5.97 -15.66 13.38
CA ALA A 241 4.62 -15.94 12.92
C ALA A 241 4.01 -14.76 12.13
N THR A 242 4.25 -13.53 12.58
CA THR A 242 3.81 -12.32 11.87
C THR A 242 4.59 -12.10 10.57
N ARG A 243 5.91 -12.34 10.57
CA ARG A 243 6.73 -12.30 9.35
C ARG A 243 6.24 -13.29 8.30
N VAL A 244 5.94 -14.53 8.68
CA VAL A 244 5.43 -15.55 7.73
C VAL A 244 4.10 -15.12 7.11
N LYS A 245 3.19 -14.54 7.89
CA LYS A 245 1.93 -13.98 7.37
C LYS A 245 2.18 -12.85 6.38
N GLN A 246 3.05 -11.90 6.72
CA GLN A 246 3.41 -10.79 5.84
C GLN A 246 4.05 -11.26 4.53
N GLU A 247 4.90 -12.28 4.59
CA GLU A 247 5.54 -12.86 3.41
C GLU A 247 4.51 -13.54 2.49
N HIS A 248 3.51 -14.22 3.06
CA HIS A 248 2.40 -14.79 2.30
C HIS A 248 1.55 -13.71 1.63
N ASP A 249 1.20 -12.65 2.35
CA ASP A 249 0.41 -11.53 1.82
C ASP A 249 1.15 -10.78 0.70
N LEU A 250 2.47 -10.59 0.83
CA LEU A 250 3.30 -10.02 -0.23
C LEU A 250 3.27 -10.86 -1.51
N ARG A 251 3.39 -12.19 -1.40
CA ARG A 251 3.29 -13.08 -2.57
C ARG A 251 1.90 -13.02 -3.20
N ARG A 252 0.84 -12.91 -2.40
CA ARG A 252 -0.54 -12.76 -2.89
C ARG A 252 -0.70 -11.47 -3.68
N LEU A 253 -0.25 -10.35 -3.13
CA LEU A 253 -0.31 -9.03 -3.77
C LEU A 253 0.53 -8.97 -5.05
N GLN A 254 1.69 -9.63 -5.08
CA GLN A 254 2.50 -9.76 -6.31
C GLN A 254 1.74 -10.55 -7.39
N GLY A 255 1.06 -11.65 -7.02
CA GLY A 255 0.24 -12.41 -7.94
C GLY A 255 -0.97 -11.64 -8.48
N GLU A 256 -1.63 -10.85 -7.63
CA GLU A 256 -2.71 -9.94 -8.03
C GLU A 256 -2.20 -8.84 -8.96
N GLY A 257 -1.05 -8.23 -8.65
CA GLY A 257 -0.39 -7.22 -9.47
C GLY A 257 -0.09 -7.71 -10.89
N ALA A 258 0.49 -8.91 -11.03
CA ALA A 258 0.77 -9.51 -12.32
C ALA A 258 -0.52 -9.76 -13.15
N ARG A 259 -1.62 -10.15 -12.49
CA ARG A 259 -2.93 -10.31 -13.15
C ARG A 259 -3.48 -8.98 -13.66
N TYR A 260 -3.44 -7.93 -12.83
CA TYR A 260 -3.89 -6.60 -13.24
C TYR A 260 -3.07 -6.04 -14.40
N GLU A 261 -1.74 -6.21 -14.36
CA GLU A 261 -0.87 -5.79 -15.46
C GLU A 261 -1.24 -6.50 -16.77
N GLN A 262 -1.50 -7.80 -16.71
CA GLN A 262 -1.92 -8.56 -17.88
C GLN A 262 -3.29 -8.13 -18.43
N VAL A 263 -4.25 -7.82 -17.56
CA VAL A 263 -5.56 -7.27 -17.98
C VAL A 263 -5.40 -5.91 -18.65
N VAL A 264 -4.59 -5.01 -18.07
CA VAL A 264 -4.32 -3.68 -18.64
C VAL A 264 -3.63 -3.79 -19.99
N MET A 265 -2.64 -4.69 -20.12
CA MET A 265 -1.95 -4.92 -21.39
C MET A 265 -2.90 -5.45 -22.46
N THR A 266 -3.79 -6.38 -22.11
CA THR A 266 -4.80 -6.92 -23.04
C THR A 266 -5.77 -5.82 -23.48
N ALA A 267 -6.33 -5.07 -22.53
CA ALA A 267 -7.23 -3.95 -22.84
C ALA A 267 -6.55 -2.88 -23.72
N ARG A 268 -5.27 -2.59 -23.48
CA ARG A 268 -4.49 -1.66 -24.31
C ARG A 268 -4.33 -2.18 -25.74
N GLN A 269 -4.08 -3.47 -25.93
CA GLN A 269 -4.00 -4.08 -27.25
C GLN A 269 -5.34 -4.02 -27.98
N ASP A 270 -6.45 -4.26 -27.28
CA ASP A 270 -7.79 -4.18 -27.88
C ASP A 270 -8.15 -2.77 -28.32
N VAL A 271 -7.79 -1.74 -27.53
CA VAL A 271 -7.94 -0.34 -27.93
C VAL A 271 -7.11 -0.03 -29.19
N ILE A 272 -5.88 -0.53 -29.28
CA ILE A 272 -5.03 -0.35 -30.47
C ILE A 272 -5.68 -1.00 -31.70
N LYS A 273 -6.19 -2.23 -31.58
CA LYS A 273 -6.90 -2.92 -32.68
C LYS A 273 -8.15 -2.15 -33.10
N CYS A 274 -9.00 -1.74 -32.16
CA CYS A 274 -10.20 -0.95 -32.45
C CYS A 274 -9.89 0.37 -33.15
N THR A 275 -8.83 1.07 -32.72
CA THR A 275 -8.42 2.33 -33.34
C THR A 275 -7.85 2.13 -34.75
N GLN A 276 -7.05 1.08 -34.97
CA GLN A 276 -6.57 0.69 -36.31
C GLN A 276 -7.73 0.37 -37.24
N HIS A 277 -8.65 -0.49 -36.81
CA HIS A 277 -9.84 -0.87 -37.59
C HIS A 277 -10.71 0.36 -37.94
N THR A 278 -10.90 1.28 -36.99
CA THR A 278 -11.63 2.54 -37.24
C THR A 278 -10.93 3.42 -38.30
N MET A 279 -9.60 3.47 -38.28
CA MET A 279 -8.82 4.24 -39.24
C MET A 279 -8.86 3.63 -40.64
N GLU A 280 -8.80 2.30 -40.74
CA GLU A 280 -8.94 1.55 -41.98
C GLU A 280 -10.32 1.76 -42.61
N GLY A 281 -11.40 1.59 -41.83
CA GLY A 281 -12.77 1.84 -42.30
C GLY A 281 -12.96 3.28 -42.77
N LYS A 282 -12.39 4.27 -42.06
CA LYS A 282 -12.40 5.68 -42.48
C LYS A 282 -11.65 5.91 -43.79
N ALA A 283 -10.54 5.22 -44.02
CA ALA A 283 -9.77 5.31 -45.25
C ALA A 283 -10.55 4.72 -46.44
N ILE A 284 -11.14 3.54 -46.27
CA ILE A 284 -11.99 2.87 -47.28
C ILE A 284 -13.18 3.78 -47.63
N MET A 285 -13.89 4.31 -46.64
CA MET A 285 -15.04 5.20 -46.86
C MET A 285 -14.65 6.49 -47.60
N LYS A 286 -13.50 7.10 -47.27
CA LYS A 286 -13.00 8.27 -48.00
C LYS A 286 -12.67 7.95 -49.45
N ARG A 287 -12.06 6.79 -49.73
CA ARG A 287 -11.76 6.32 -51.09
C ARG A 287 -13.06 6.15 -51.88
N LEU A 288 -14.05 5.44 -51.32
CA LEU A 288 -15.35 5.25 -51.95
C LEU A 288 -16.06 6.58 -52.27
N VAL A 289 -16.12 7.52 -51.31
CA VAL A 289 -16.73 8.84 -51.54
C VAL A 289 -16.01 9.63 -52.63
N ARG A 290 -14.68 9.57 -52.67
CA ARG A 290 -13.89 10.22 -53.73
C ARG A 290 -14.21 9.60 -55.09
N ASP A 291 -14.23 8.29 -55.19
CA ASP A 291 -14.39 7.57 -56.45
C ASP A 291 -15.84 7.76 -56.98
N VAL A 292 -16.85 7.78 -56.09
CA VAL A 292 -18.23 8.15 -56.43
C VAL A 292 -18.34 9.61 -56.89
N ARG A 293 -17.65 10.56 -56.23
CA ARG A 293 -17.63 11.98 -56.67
C ARG A 293 -16.96 12.15 -58.02
N GLN A 294 -15.84 11.47 -58.25
CA GLN A 294 -15.15 11.49 -59.55
C GLN A 294 -16.07 10.94 -60.65
N TYR A 295 -16.77 9.83 -60.38
CA TYR A 295 -17.75 9.27 -61.30
C TYR A 295 -18.91 10.23 -61.58
N LEU A 296 -19.52 10.83 -60.54
CA LEU A 296 -20.59 11.82 -60.71
C LEU A 296 -20.14 13.04 -61.51
N HIS A 297 -18.92 13.53 -61.27
CA HIS A 297 -18.35 14.67 -62.00
C HIS A 297 -18.07 14.32 -63.46
N ALA A 298 -17.49 13.15 -63.73
CA ALA A 298 -17.29 12.64 -65.10
C ALA A 298 -18.63 12.50 -65.83
N THR A 299 -19.63 11.93 -65.16
CA THR A 299 -20.99 11.78 -65.69
C THR A 299 -21.63 13.15 -65.98
N GLN A 300 -21.49 14.14 -65.09
CA GLN A 300 -22.02 15.50 -65.31
C GLN A 300 -21.35 16.22 -66.49
N MET A 301 -20.03 16.13 -66.60
CA MET A 301 -19.28 16.73 -67.71
C MET A 301 -19.61 16.05 -69.05
N GLU A 302 -19.92 14.76 -69.02
CA GLU A 302 -20.19 13.97 -70.23
C GLU A 302 -21.66 14.02 -70.65
N VAL A 303 -22.62 14.07 -69.71
CA VAL A 303 -24.03 14.41 -70.00
C VAL A 303 -24.12 15.81 -70.64
N LYS A 304 -23.35 16.78 -70.13
CA LYS A 304 -23.21 18.11 -70.74
C LYS A 304 -22.61 18.05 -72.16
N LYS A 305 -21.84 17.01 -72.48
CA LYS A 305 -21.14 16.82 -73.76
C LYS A 305 -21.94 16.00 -74.79
N LYS A 306 -22.69 14.98 -74.39
CA LYS A 306 -23.24 13.95 -75.31
C LYS A 306 -24.77 13.90 -75.45
N PHE A 307 -25.58 14.34 -74.49
CA PHE A 307 -27.05 14.28 -74.59
C PHE A 307 -27.71 15.53 -75.21
N GLY A 308 -27.99 15.62 -76.51
CA GLY A 308 -27.85 14.63 -77.57
C GLY A 308 -28.44 13.25 -77.30
N TYR A 309 -27.57 12.24 -77.09
CA TYR A 309 -27.91 10.83 -76.86
C TYR A 309 -26.88 10.11 -75.96
N VAL A 310 -27.14 8.81 -75.71
CA VAL A 310 -26.70 7.94 -74.59
C VAL A 310 -25.18 7.87 -74.33
N PRO A 311 -24.71 7.89 -73.06
CA PRO A 311 -23.30 8.13 -72.73
C PRO A 311 -22.52 6.82 -72.51
N ASP A 312 -21.31 6.77 -73.09
CA ASP A 312 -20.34 5.68 -72.91
C ASP A 312 -19.79 5.56 -71.48
N SER A 313 -20.10 6.50 -70.56
CA SER A 313 -19.75 6.39 -69.14
C SER A 313 -20.55 5.32 -68.39
N ILE A 314 -21.74 4.97 -68.88
CA ILE A 314 -22.44 3.75 -68.41
C ILE A 314 -21.71 2.50 -68.91
N ALA A 315 -20.92 2.62 -69.98
CA ALA A 315 -20.08 1.56 -70.55
C ALA A 315 -18.61 1.60 -70.07
N HIS A 316 -18.19 2.58 -69.26
CA HIS A 316 -16.84 2.65 -68.69
C HIS A 316 -16.70 1.62 -67.54
N HIS A 317 -16.57 0.35 -67.95
CA HIS A 317 -16.30 -0.82 -67.13
C HIS A 317 -15.33 -0.54 -65.98
N VAL A 318 -14.24 0.19 -66.26
CA VAL A 318 -13.16 0.44 -65.29
C VAL A 318 -13.63 1.23 -64.06
N VAL A 319 -14.55 2.19 -64.21
CA VAL A 319 -15.02 2.98 -63.06
C VAL A 319 -16.04 2.19 -62.24
N TRP A 320 -16.89 1.41 -62.91
CA TRP A 320 -17.78 0.47 -62.24
C TRP A 320 -17.04 -0.65 -61.53
N GLU A 321 -15.92 -1.11 -62.09
CA GLU A 321 -15.03 -2.08 -61.49
C GLU A 321 -14.34 -1.49 -60.25
N CYS A 322 -13.85 -0.25 -60.29
CA CYS A 322 -13.29 0.44 -59.11
C CYS A 322 -14.33 0.67 -57.99
N ILE A 323 -15.55 1.09 -58.34
CA ILE A 323 -16.65 1.27 -57.37
C ILE A 323 -17.08 -0.09 -56.81
N SER A 324 -17.22 -1.11 -57.65
CA SER A 324 -17.56 -2.47 -57.22
C SER A 324 -16.48 -3.07 -56.32
N THR A 325 -15.20 -2.87 -56.64
CA THR A 325 -14.07 -3.31 -55.82
C THR A 325 -14.04 -2.58 -54.48
N SER A 326 -14.24 -1.26 -54.47
CA SER A 326 -14.32 -0.47 -53.22
C SER A 326 -15.54 -0.85 -52.36
N MET A 327 -16.65 -1.22 -52.98
CA MET A 327 -17.82 -1.75 -52.28
C MET A 327 -17.55 -3.16 -51.70
N LYS A 328 -16.88 -4.04 -52.45
CA LYS A 328 -16.47 -5.36 -51.94
C LYS A 328 -15.48 -5.25 -50.78
N GLU A 329 -14.52 -4.32 -50.85
CA GLU A 329 -13.60 -4.00 -49.75
C GLU A 329 -14.36 -3.49 -48.52
N LEU A 330 -15.40 -2.66 -48.70
CA LEU A 330 -16.26 -2.20 -47.62
C LEU A 330 -17.11 -3.32 -47.02
N ASP A 331 -17.73 -4.17 -47.86
CA ASP A 331 -18.53 -5.31 -47.41
C ASP A 331 -17.67 -6.33 -46.65
N GLN A 332 -16.45 -6.60 -47.12
CA GLN A 332 -15.49 -7.46 -46.44
C GLN A 332 -15.06 -6.87 -45.09
N PHE A 333 -14.75 -5.57 -45.04
CA PHE A 333 -14.43 -4.87 -43.79
C PHE A 333 -15.60 -4.91 -42.78
N LEU A 334 -16.84 -4.79 -43.25
CA LEU A 334 -18.04 -4.90 -42.40
C LEU A 334 -18.28 -6.32 -41.89
N LEU A 335 -17.92 -7.34 -42.67
CA LEU A 335 -18.01 -8.75 -42.27
C LEU A 335 -16.93 -9.13 -41.26
N GLU A 336 -15.72 -8.58 -41.39
CA GLU A 336 -14.61 -8.82 -40.47
C GLU A 336 -14.80 -8.14 -39.10
N GLY A 337 -15.58 -7.05 -39.02
CA GLY A 337 -15.87 -6.32 -37.78
C GLY A 337 -17.00 -6.89 -36.89
N VAL A 338 -17.55 -8.08 -37.19
CA VAL A 338 -18.67 -8.73 -36.44
C VAL A 338 -18.18 -9.83 -35.48
N HIS A 339 -16.87 -10.05 -35.36
CA HIS A 339 -16.24 -10.91 -34.34
C HIS A 339 -15.35 -10.09 -33.41
#